data_AF-A0AAW6BL03-F1
#
_entry.id   AF-A0AAW6BL03-F1
#
_cell.length_a   1.000
_cell.length_b   1.000
_cell.length_c   1.000
_cell.angle_alpha   90.00
_cell.angle_beta   90.00
_cell.angle_gamma   90.00
#
_symmetry.space_group_name_H-M   'P 1'
#
loop_
_entity.id
_entity.type
_entity.pdbx_description
1 polymer ?
#
loop_
_entity_poly.entity_id
_entity_poly.type
_entity_poly.pdbx_seq_one_letter_code
_entity_poly.pdbx_strand_id
1 'polypeptide(L)'
;MSTEDMNITDQKVGKDSVVVGNAEAPAIYAIAIGASPLISKSISEGAIAIGQNQLAGREEKENKNDKVKWPIAIGADSVSSGTASIALGQKVVASGVQAVAISQNSMSTGSSSVAVGSGSISSGSSSIALGQKVSASGSQAIVIGQNSSVTGSRSIVLGSDSKSSSSSSIIVGQKVNISASQGIAIGQNASVTASGGIALGANSVASKSNVVSVGRPGNQRKIVNVAAGNISKNSTEAVNGQQLYAELARMNALDIKNKQLEMDIKKLESTIDNLTHSITHLTLLCQKNADEVALLKK
;
A
#
# COMPACT_ATOMS: atom_id res chain seq x y z
N MET A 1 53.07 9.21 -21.75
CA MET A 1 52.62 10.63 -21.82
C MET A 1 53.62 11.44 -21.03
N SER A 2 54.27 12.42 -21.66
CA SER A 2 55.21 13.32 -20.98
C SER A 2 54.45 14.24 -20.03
N THR A 3 55.13 14.64 -18.95
CA THR A 3 54.60 15.46 -17.86
C THR A 3 54.27 16.90 -18.26
N GLU A 4 54.65 17.34 -19.46
CA GLU A 4 54.42 18.70 -19.97
C GLU A 4 52.97 18.95 -20.44
N ASP A 5 52.20 17.90 -20.78
CA ASP A 5 50.79 18.03 -21.17
C ASP A 5 49.80 17.84 -20.00
N MET A 6 50.29 17.50 -18.81
CA MET A 6 49.49 17.50 -17.60
C MET A 6 49.66 18.86 -16.93
N ASN A 7 48.61 19.67 -16.96
CA ASN A 7 48.54 20.95 -16.26
C ASN A 7 48.50 20.70 -14.73
N ILE A 8 49.64 20.32 -14.14
CA ILE A 8 49.81 19.98 -12.73
C ILE A 8 50.27 21.26 -12.00
N THR A 9 49.35 22.17 -11.74
CA THR A 9 49.58 23.30 -10.82
C THR A 9 49.31 22.84 -9.38
N ASP A 10 50.26 23.03 -8.46
CA ASP A 10 50.17 22.89 -6.98
C ASP A 10 49.10 21.92 -6.43
N GLN A 11 49.12 20.67 -6.90
CA GLN A 11 48.12 19.70 -6.51
C GLN A 11 48.39 19.15 -5.10
N LYS A 12 47.40 19.21 -4.22
CA LYS A 12 47.45 18.52 -2.93
C LYS A 12 47.28 17.02 -3.17
N VAL A 13 48.38 16.28 -3.08
CA VAL A 13 48.43 14.82 -3.26
C VAL A 13 48.81 14.15 -1.94
N GLY A 14 47.93 13.29 -1.43
CA GLY A 14 48.18 12.45 -0.26
C GLY A 14 49.01 11.20 -0.58
N LYS A 15 49.32 10.41 0.45
CA LYS A 15 50.08 9.17 0.29
C LYS A 15 49.28 8.12 -0.50
N ASP A 16 49.95 7.47 -1.46
CA ASP A 16 49.38 6.41 -2.31
C ASP A 16 48.13 6.86 -3.08
N SER A 17 48.11 8.14 -3.48
CA SER A 17 46.99 8.77 -4.20
C SER A 17 47.32 9.08 -5.66
N VAL A 18 46.29 9.19 -6.49
CA VAL A 18 46.39 9.48 -7.94
C VAL A 18 45.64 10.77 -8.26
N VAL A 19 46.30 11.71 -8.93
CA VAL A 19 45.68 12.95 -9.41
C VAL A 19 45.95 13.14 -10.90
N VAL A 20 44.90 13.47 -11.66
CA VAL A 20 44.97 13.73 -13.10
C VAL A 20 44.14 14.97 -13.45
N GLY A 21 44.72 15.91 -14.21
CA GLY A 21 44.05 17.16 -14.60
C GLY A 21 43.82 18.09 -13.40
N ASN A 22 42.85 19.00 -13.47
CA ASN A 22 42.61 20.01 -12.42
C ASN A 22 41.91 19.40 -11.19
N ALA A 23 42.67 18.84 -10.24
CA ALA A 23 42.14 17.99 -9.17
C ALA A 23 42.99 18.04 -7.89
N GLU A 24 42.38 17.69 -6.75
CA GLU A 24 43.00 17.57 -5.43
C GLU A 24 42.62 16.23 -4.78
N ALA A 25 43.61 15.50 -4.28
CA ALA A 25 43.44 14.25 -3.51
C ALA A 25 44.33 14.23 -2.26
N PRO A 26 44.10 15.11 -1.26
CA PRO A 26 44.95 15.21 -0.06
C PRO A 26 44.87 14.00 0.89
N ALA A 27 43.84 13.17 0.79
CA ALA A 27 43.69 11.98 1.62
C ALA A 27 44.58 10.82 1.16
N ILE A 28 44.73 9.79 2.01
CA ILE A 28 45.43 8.55 1.66
C ILE A 28 44.55 7.65 0.78
N TYR A 29 45.17 6.91 -0.14
CA TYR A 29 44.50 5.97 -1.06
C TYR A 29 43.42 6.61 -1.95
N ALA A 30 43.53 7.90 -2.24
CA ALA A 30 42.50 8.66 -2.94
C ALA A 30 42.79 8.80 -4.45
N ILE A 31 41.73 8.87 -5.27
CA ILE A 31 41.81 9.11 -6.71
C ILE A 31 41.01 10.36 -7.04
N ALA A 32 41.62 11.33 -7.74
CA ALA A 32 40.93 12.50 -8.24
C ALA A 32 41.28 12.76 -9.72
N ILE A 33 40.26 12.80 -10.58
CA ILE A 33 40.41 13.09 -12.02
C ILE A 33 39.51 14.28 -12.35
N GLY A 34 40.13 15.40 -12.69
CA GLY A 34 39.45 16.68 -12.89
C GLY A 34 39.54 17.21 -14.31
N ALA A 35 38.48 17.88 -14.75
CA ALA A 35 38.48 18.66 -15.98
C ALA A 35 38.45 20.16 -15.66
N SER A 36 39.37 20.93 -16.25
CA SER A 36 39.41 22.39 -16.12
C SER A 36 38.08 23.05 -16.55
N PRO A 37 37.65 24.16 -15.91
CA PRO A 37 38.37 24.96 -14.91
C PRO A 37 38.05 24.63 -13.43
N LEU A 38 37.14 23.70 -13.14
CA LEU A 38 36.71 23.43 -11.75
C LEU A 38 37.41 22.21 -11.17
N ILE A 39 37.70 22.26 -9.87
CA ILE A 39 38.54 21.26 -9.19
C ILE A 39 37.72 20.04 -8.78
N SER A 40 38.23 18.85 -9.08
CA SER A 40 37.80 17.58 -8.48
C SER A 40 38.38 17.41 -7.07
N LYS A 41 37.58 17.10 -6.04
CA LYS A 41 38.09 16.94 -4.66
C LYS A 41 37.83 15.56 -4.07
N SER A 42 38.92 14.85 -3.72
CA SER A 42 38.91 13.60 -2.93
C SER A 42 39.57 13.82 -1.57
N ILE A 43 38.78 14.12 -0.54
CA ILE A 43 39.30 14.60 0.76
C ILE A 43 39.16 13.61 1.92
N SER A 44 38.63 12.42 1.66
CA SER A 44 38.45 11.34 2.65
C SER A 44 39.22 10.08 2.26
N GLU A 45 39.56 9.23 3.23
CA GLU A 45 40.34 8.00 3.00
C GLU A 45 39.69 7.10 1.95
N GLY A 46 40.45 6.70 0.92
CA GLY A 46 39.95 5.84 -0.15
C GLY A 46 38.90 6.48 -1.07
N ALA A 47 38.78 7.80 -1.07
CA ALA A 47 37.80 8.53 -1.89
C ALA A 47 38.14 8.51 -3.38
N ILE A 48 37.10 8.41 -4.22
CA ILE A 48 37.21 8.50 -5.68
C ILE A 48 36.37 9.68 -6.17
N ALA A 49 36.99 10.66 -6.82
CA ALA A 49 36.33 11.81 -7.42
C ALA A 49 36.69 11.91 -8.91
N ILE A 50 35.71 11.86 -9.82
CA ILE A 50 35.96 11.92 -11.27
C ILE A 50 34.96 12.87 -11.94
N GLY A 51 35.43 13.88 -12.68
CA GLY A 51 34.57 14.86 -13.36
C GLY A 51 34.91 16.33 -13.04
N GLN A 52 33.92 17.21 -13.19
CA GLN A 52 34.02 18.64 -12.90
C GLN A 52 33.28 19.02 -11.60
N ASN A 53 33.93 19.74 -10.68
CA ASN A 53 33.30 20.32 -9.48
C ASN A 53 32.63 19.30 -8.51
N GLN A 54 33.13 18.08 -8.45
CA GLN A 54 32.64 17.04 -7.54
C GLN A 54 33.42 17.01 -6.22
N LEU A 55 32.77 16.48 -5.19
CA LEU A 55 33.32 16.27 -3.86
C LEU A 55 33.08 14.82 -3.41
N ALA A 56 34.16 14.05 -3.26
CA ALA A 56 34.17 12.76 -2.57
C ALA A 56 34.82 12.94 -1.19
N GLY A 57 33.98 12.91 -0.16
CA GLY A 57 34.34 13.12 1.23
C GLY A 57 33.69 14.36 1.84
N ARG A 58 34.11 14.66 3.07
CA ARG A 58 33.79 15.90 3.80
C ARG A 58 34.92 16.22 4.76
N GLU A 59 35.00 17.48 5.20
CA GLU A 59 35.93 17.86 6.27
C GLU A 59 35.58 17.08 7.54
N GLU A 60 36.55 16.35 8.07
CA GLU A 60 36.38 15.57 9.30
C GLU A 60 36.30 16.53 10.50
N LYS A 61 35.30 16.34 11.37
CA LYS A 61 35.29 16.96 12.69
C LYS A 61 36.29 16.21 13.59
N GLU A 62 36.92 16.88 14.56
CA GLU A 62 38.00 16.34 15.41
C GLU A 62 37.72 14.99 16.11
N ASN A 63 36.47 14.53 16.15
CA ASN A 63 36.09 13.21 16.65
C ASN A 63 36.43 12.07 15.66
N LYS A 64 37.48 11.32 15.99
CA LYS A 64 38.05 10.20 15.20
C LYS A 64 37.10 9.02 14.90
N ASN A 65 35.89 8.99 15.48
CA ASN A 65 34.94 7.88 15.34
C ASN A 65 34.00 8.02 14.13
N ASP A 66 33.86 9.21 13.53
CA ASP A 66 32.96 9.47 12.38
C ASP A 66 33.74 9.77 11.08
N LYS A 67 34.81 9.00 10.83
CA LYS A 67 35.59 9.14 9.60
C LYS A 67 34.77 8.71 8.38
N VAL A 68 34.74 9.57 7.38
CA VAL A 68 34.22 9.20 6.07
C VAL A 68 35.31 8.41 5.35
N LYS A 69 34.95 7.22 4.88
CA LYS A 69 35.85 6.32 4.15
C LYS A 69 35.16 5.80 2.90
N TRP A 70 35.92 5.63 1.83
CA TRP A 70 35.46 5.06 0.55
C TRP A 70 34.26 5.76 -0.13
N PRO A 71 34.10 7.10 -0.07
CA PRO A 71 33.08 7.77 -0.88
C PRO A 71 33.48 7.78 -2.36
N ILE A 72 32.51 7.62 -3.26
CA ILE A 72 32.70 7.68 -4.72
C ILE A 72 31.80 8.77 -5.29
N ALA A 73 32.38 9.81 -5.89
CA ALA A 73 31.67 10.87 -6.62
C ALA A 73 32.15 10.91 -8.08
N ILE A 74 31.27 10.56 -9.02
CA ILE A 74 31.59 10.54 -10.45
C ILE A 74 30.53 11.34 -11.22
N GLY A 75 30.96 12.34 -11.97
CA GLY A 75 30.10 13.23 -12.75
C GLY A 75 30.05 14.65 -12.20
N ALA A 76 29.64 15.59 -13.06
CA ALA A 76 29.72 17.01 -12.75
C ALA A 76 28.84 17.42 -11.56
N ASP A 77 29.38 18.23 -10.63
CA ASP A 77 28.66 18.68 -9.43
C ASP A 77 28.15 17.55 -8.52
N SER A 78 28.72 16.35 -8.61
CA SER A 78 28.34 15.23 -7.73
C SER A 78 28.99 15.36 -6.35
N VAL A 79 28.27 14.97 -5.30
CA VAL A 79 28.74 15.03 -3.91
C VAL A 79 28.46 13.69 -3.23
N SER A 80 29.51 12.99 -2.83
CA SER A 80 29.44 11.79 -2.00
C SER A 80 30.14 12.09 -0.67
N SER A 81 29.37 12.28 0.40
CA SER A 81 29.89 12.72 1.71
C SER A 81 29.54 11.78 2.86
N GLY A 82 28.90 10.65 2.56
CA GLY A 82 28.65 9.55 3.49
C GLY A 82 29.74 8.48 3.41
N THR A 83 30.01 7.78 4.51
CA THR A 83 30.92 6.62 4.52
C THR A 83 30.41 5.55 3.58
N ALA A 84 31.26 5.04 2.68
CA ALA A 84 30.94 4.06 1.65
C ALA A 84 29.75 4.47 0.75
N SER A 85 29.52 5.78 0.55
CA SER A 85 28.46 6.27 -0.33
C SER A 85 28.92 6.36 -1.79
N ILE A 86 27.96 6.30 -2.72
CA ILE A 86 28.20 6.35 -4.16
C ILE A 86 27.29 7.43 -4.76
N ALA A 87 27.86 8.42 -5.42
CA ALA A 87 27.16 9.45 -6.21
C ALA A 87 27.64 9.38 -7.66
N LEU A 88 26.75 9.00 -8.59
CA LEU A 88 27.07 8.86 -10.01
C LEU A 88 26.11 9.66 -10.90
N GLY A 89 26.60 10.70 -11.57
CA GLY A 89 25.86 11.54 -12.50
C GLY A 89 26.06 13.03 -12.24
N GLN A 90 25.22 13.86 -12.87
CA GLN A 90 25.30 15.32 -12.70
C GLN A 90 24.44 15.80 -11.51
N LYS A 91 24.98 16.67 -10.64
CA LYS A 91 24.26 17.23 -9.47
C LYS A 91 23.67 16.17 -8.55
N VAL A 92 24.41 15.09 -8.34
CA VAL A 92 23.99 13.95 -7.51
C VAL A 92 24.48 14.13 -6.08
N VAL A 93 23.66 13.80 -5.08
CA VAL A 93 24.06 13.90 -3.67
C VAL A 93 23.86 12.58 -2.95
N ALA A 94 24.93 11.97 -2.45
CA ALA A 94 24.92 10.77 -1.59
C ALA A 94 25.57 11.09 -0.24
N SER A 95 24.77 11.57 0.73
CA SER A 95 25.27 12.03 2.04
C SER A 95 25.01 11.06 3.19
N GLY A 96 24.15 10.06 2.99
CA GLY A 96 23.93 9.00 3.98
C GLY A 96 25.08 7.98 3.99
N VAL A 97 25.33 7.34 5.15
CA VAL A 97 26.24 6.19 5.25
C VAL A 97 25.73 5.07 4.34
N GLN A 98 26.59 4.47 3.50
CA GLN A 98 26.24 3.44 2.51
C GLN A 98 25.15 3.87 1.53
N ALA A 99 24.93 5.18 1.34
CA ALA A 99 23.91 5.67 0.43
C ALA A 99 24.36 5.56 -1.03
N VAL A 100 23.43 5.23 -1.94
CA VAL A 100 23.70 5.13 -3.38
C VAL A 100 22.78 6.08 -4.12
N ALA A 101 23.33 7.09 -4.80
CA ALA A 101 22.60 8.03 -5.64
C ALA A 101 23.12 7.95 -7.08
N ILE A 102 22.24 7.70 -8.05
CA ILE A 102 22.61 7.52 -9.47
C ILE A 102 21.63 8.29 -10.36
N SER A 103 22.16 8.96 -11.40
CA SER A 103 21.47 9.81 -12.39
C SER A 103 21.21 11.23 -11.92
N GLN A 104 21.02 12.14 -12.90
CA GLN A 104 20.95 13.59 -12.71
C GLN A 104 19.99 14.03 -11.58
N ASN A 105 20.45 14.91 -10.69
CA ASN A 105 19.67 15.46 -9.56
C ASN A 105 19.14 14.41 -8.55
N SER A 106 19.66 13.17 -8.56
CA SER A 106 19.28 12.19 -7.54
C SER A 106 19.91 12.52 -6.18
N MET A 107 19.18 12.24 -5.10
CA MET A 107 19.59 12.53 -3.73
C MET A 107 19.34 11.32 -2.83
N SER A 108 20.39 10.73 -2.28
CA SER A 108 20.33 9.65 -1.30
C SER A 108 20.94 10.12 0.03
N THR A 109 20.09 10.56 0.96
CA THR A 109 20.50 11.21 2.21
C THR A 109 20.23 10.36 3.45
N GLY A 110 19.46 9.28 3.32
CA GLY A 110 19.24 8.31 4.39
C GLY A 110 20.42 7.33 4.54
N SER A 111 20.63 6.80 5.75
CA SER A 111 21.60 5.71 5.95
C SER A 111 21.13 4.45 5.21
N SER A 112 22.02 3.79 4.47
CA SER A 112 21.80 2.60 3.64
C SER A 112 20.67 2.80 2.62
N SER A 113 20.49 4.04 2.15
CA SER A 113 19.39 4.41 1.26
C SER A 113 19.84 4.39 -0.21
N VAL A 114 18.90 4.22 -1.14
CA VAL A 114 19.19 4.08 -2.58
C VAL A 114 18.27 4.99 -3.39
N ALA A 115 18.82 5.95 -4.13
CA ALA A 115 18.13 6.79 -5.09
C ALA A 115 18.69 6.55 -6.51
N VAL A 116 17.91 5.95 -7.41
CA VAL A 116 18.32 5.74 -8.81
C VAL A 116 17.27 6.30 -9.74
N GLY A 117 17.66 7.27 -10.56
CA GLY A 117 16.79 7.91 -11.55
C GLY A 117 16.76 9.43 -11.39
N SER A 118 16.42 10.12 -12.49
CA SER A 118 16.48 11.59 -12.53
C SER A 118 15.55 12.24 -11.49
N GLY A 119 16.12 13.03 -10.59
CA GLY A 119 15.38 13.70 -9.51
C GLY A 119 14.80 12.75 -8.45
N SER A 120 15.27 11.51 -8.37
CA SER A 120 14.88 10.57 -7.29
C SER A 120 15.43 11.03 -5.95
N ILE A 121 14.66 10.88 -4.88
CA ILE A 121 15.03 11.28 -3.51
C ILE A 121 14.78 10.10 -2.58
N SER A 122 15.82 9.62 -1.91
CA SER A 122 15.78 8.60 -0.87
C SER A 122 16.37 9.16 0.41
N SER A 123 15.52 9.73 1.27
CA SER A 123 15.91 10.41 2.51
C SER A 123 15.58 9.63 3.78
N GLY A 124 14.71 8.62 3.69
CA GLY A 124 14.47 7.68 4.77
C GLY A 124 15.66 6.72 4.96
N SER A 125 15.94 6.33 6.21
CA SER A 125 16.92 5.27 6.47
C SER A 125 16.46 3.95 5.85
N SER A 126 17.36 3.23 5.20
CA SER A 126 17.10 1.99 4.46
C SER A 126 15.98 2.14 3.42
N SER A 127 15.75 3.35 2.90
CA SER A 127 14.72 3.57 1.88
C SER A 127 15.28 3.35 0.47
N ILE A 128 14.40 3.05 -0.47
CA ILE A 128 14.72 2.80 -1.86
C ILE A 128 13.79 3.67 -2.72
N ALA A 129 14.37 4.49 -3.59
CA ALA A 129 13.68 5.36 -4.54
C ALA A 129 14.22 5.09 -5.96
N LEU A 130 13.45 4.36 -6.76
CA LEU A 130 13.80 3.93 -8.11
C LEU A 130 12.86 4.58 -9.13
N GLY A 131 13.41 5.39 -10.03
CA GLY A 131 12.71 6.02 -11.16
C GLY A 131 12.75 7.56 -11.14
N GLN A 132 11.94 8.20 -11.97
CA GLN A 132 12.01 9.65 -12.18
C GLN A 132 11.15 10.40 -11.15
N LYS A 133 11.73 11.39 -10.46
CA LYS A 133 11.03 12.27 -9.51
C LYS A 133 10.26 11.51 -8.42
N VAL A 134 10.79 10.36 -7.99
CA VAL A 134 10.24 9.61 -6.85
C VAL A 134 10.82 10.13 -5.54
N SER A 135 10.06 10.06 -4.45
CA SER A 135 10.48 10.51 -3.11
C SER A 135 10.14 9.45 -2.06
N ALA A 136 11.17 8.82 -1.49
CA ALA A 136 11.09 7.83 -0.43
C ALA A 136 11.65 8.40 0.89
N SER A 137 10.82 9.16 1.59
CA SER A 137 11.18 9.86 2.84
C SER A 137 10.89 9.05 4.10
N GLY A 138 10.01 8.06 4.01
CA GLY A 138 9.76 7.11 5.11
C GLY A 138 10.94 6.16 5.35
N SER A 139 11.27 5.90 6.61
CA SER A 139 12.24 4.84 6.95
C SER A 139 11.76 3.48 6.44
N GLN A 140 12.64 2.70 5.81
CA GLN A 140 12.34 1.42 5.17
C GLN A 140 11.26 1.51 4.06
N ALA A 141 11.04 2.69 3.47
CA ALA A 141 10.10 2.86 2.37
C ALA A 141 10.73 2.42 1.04
N ILE A 142 9.96 1.76 0.18
CA ILE A 142 10.35 1.38 -1.17
C ILE A 142 9.42 2.06 -2.15
N VAL A 143 9.96 2.83 -3.08
CA VAL A 143 9.20 3.58 -4.09
C VAL A 143 9.81 3.30 -5.45
N ILE A 144 9.03 2.71 -6.35
CA ILE A 144 9.42 2.35 -7.70
C ILE A 144 8.40 2.93 -8.68
N GLY A 145 8.83 3.82 -9.59
CA GLY A 145 7.98 4.38 -10.62
C GLY A 145 8.31 5.82 -10.99
N GLN A 146 7.30 6.69 -11.07
CA GLN A 146 7.47 8.07 -11.52
C GLN A 146 6.58 9.01 -10.71
N ASN A 147 7.13 10.16 -10.27
CA ASN A 147 6.35 11.21 -9.62
C ASN A 147 5.55 10.73 -8.39
N SER A 148 6.06 9.72 -7.70
CA SER A 148 5.43 9.10 -6.52
C SER A 148 6.13 9.54 -5.24
N SER A 149 5.38 9.76 -4.16
CA SER A 149 5.89 10.28 -2.90
C SER A 149 5.39 9.48 -1.70
N VAL A 150 6.33 9.05 -0.85
CA VAL A 150 6.06 8.23 0.33
C VAL A 150 6.76 8.83 1.54
N THR A 151 5.96 9.27 2.51
CA THR A 151 6.45 9.75 3.81
C THR A 151 6.26 8.72 4.92
N GLY A 152 5.36 7.76 4.72
CA GLY A 152 5.13 6.67 5.66
C GLY A 152 6.28 5.67 5.72
N SER A 153 6.66 5.26 6.92
CA SER A 153 7.67 4.21 7.12
C SER A 153 7.15 2.83 6.71
N ARG A 154 8.05 1.92 6.30
CA ARG A 154 7.74 0.52 5.95
C ARG A 154 6.67 0.39 4.86
N SER A 155 6.62 1.36 3.96
CA SER A 155 5.63 1.43 2.89
C SER A 155 6.24 1.03 1.56
N ILE A 156 5.47 0.34 0.73
CA ILE A 156 5.87 -0.09 -0.62
C ILE A 156 4.96 0.59 -1.62
N VAL A 157 5.54 1.27 -2.60
CA VAL A 157 4.81 1.90 -3.70
C VAL A 157 5.42 1.50 -5.02
N LEU A 158 4.62 0.83 -5.84
CA LEU A 158 4.93 0.45 -7.21
C LEU A 158 3.95 1.16 -8.15
N GLY A 159 4.41 2.20 -8.84
CA GLY A 159 3.62 2.90 -9.84
C GLY A 159 3.88 4.41 -9.89
N SER A 160 3.04 5.10 -10.67
CA SER A 160 3.21 6.52 -10.98
C SER A 160 2.19 7.41 -10.26
N ASP A 161 2.56 8.67 -10.04
CA ASP A 161 1.69 9.72 -9.51
C ASP A 161 1.01 9.34 -8.18
N SER A 162 1.62 8.46 -7.40
CA SER A 162 1.00 7.86 -6.22
C SER A 162 1.56 8.43 -4.93
N LYS A 163 0.71 8.52 -3.91
CA LYS A 163 1.06 9.13 -2.63
C LYS A 163 0.68 8.21 -1.48
N SER A 164 1.63 7.99 -0.57
CA SER A 164 1.34 7.41 0.74
C SER A 164 1.91 8.28 1.86
N SER A 165 1.03 8.76 2.73
CA SER A 165 1.42 9.57 3.90
C SER A 165 1.54 8.78 5.20
N SER A 166 1.21 7.48 5.18
CA SER A 166 1.04 6.68 6.40
C SER A 166 1.89 5.41 6.37
N SER A 167 2.25 4.92 7.55
CA SER A 167 3.12 3.76 7.72
C SER A 167 2.47 2.45 7.29
N SER A 168 3.31 1.49 6.93
CA SER A 168 2.94 0.11 6.60
C SER A 168 1.92 0.00 5.45
N SER A 169 2.03 0.87 4.46
CA SER A 169 1.12 0.88 3.32
C SER A 169 1.66 0.16 2.09
N ILE A 170 0.78 -0.37 1.25
CA ILE A 170 1.14 -0.98 -0.03
C ILE A 170 0.32 -0.34 -1.15
N ILE A 171 1.00 0.24 -2.14
CA ILE A 171 0.40 0.79 -3.35
C ILE A 171 0.91 0.04 -4.56
N VAL A 172 -0.01 -0.37 -5.43
CA VAL A 172 0.31 -0.85 -6.78
C VAL A 172 -0.63 -0.18 -7.78
N GLY A 173 -0.11 0.72 -8.61
CA GLY A 173 -0.89 1.40 -9.65
C GLY A 173 -0.55 2.88 -9.84
N GLN A 174 -1.32 3.53 -10.72
CA GLN A 174 -1.17 4.96 -11.01
C GLN A 174 -2.19 5.80 -10.23
N LYS A 175 -1.80 6.99 -9.76
CA LYS A 175 -2.68 7.97 -9.08
C LYS A 175 -3.36 7.40 -7.84
N VAL A 176 -2.68 6.52 -7.11
CA VAL A 176 -3.21 5.90 -5.91
C VAL A 176 -2.92 6.81 -4.70
N ASN A 177 -3.87 6.90 -3.78
CA ASN A 177 -3.72 7.68 -2.55
C ASN A 177 -4.02 6.84 -1.32
N ILE A 178 -3.05 6.74 -0.41
CA ILE A 178 -3.25 6.15 0.92
C ILE A 178 -2.93 7.21 1.97
N SER A 179 -3.94 7.61 2.73
CA SER A 179 -3.81 8.60 3.81
C SER A 179 -3.94 8.01 5.21
N ALA A 180 -4.10 6.69 5.33
CA ALA A 180 -4.26 5.98 6.59
C ALA A 180 -3.25 4.83 6.75
N SER A 181 -2.89 4.51 7.99
CA SER A 181 -1.94 3.45 8.31
C SER A 181 -2.46 2.07 7.89
N GLN A 182 -1.54 1.16 7.57
CA GLN A 182 -1.85 -0.22 7.20
C GLN A 182 -2.78 -0.34 5.97
N GLY A 183 -2.82 0.70 5.13
CA GLY A 183 -3.66 0.71 3.93
C GLY A 183 -3.03 -0.07 2.78
N ILE A 184 -3.84 -0.81 2.03
CA ILE A 184 -3.43 -1.48 0.79
C ILE A 184 -4.32 -0.99 -0.34
N ALA A 185 -3.74 -0.45 -1.42
CA ALA A 185 -4.49 0.03 -2.58
C ALA A 185 -3.87 -0.48 -3.87
N ILE A 186 -4.65 -1.24 -4.64
CA ILE A 186 -4.21 -1.88 -5.88
C ILE A 186 -5.14 -1.47 -7.01
N GLY A 187 -4.63 -0.76 -8.01
CA GLY A 187 -5.36 -0.30 -9.19
C GLY A 187 -5.38 1.22 -9.35
N GLN A 188 -5.52 1.68 -10.59
CA GLN A 188 -5.51 3.11 -10.91
C GLN A 188 -6.58 3.89 -10.13
N ASN A 189 -6.21 5.02 -9.53
CA ASN A 189 -7.10 5.86 -8.69
C ASN A 189 -7.73 5.13 -7.49
N ALA A 190 -7.19 3.98 -7.05
CA ALA A 190 -7.62 3.38 -5.81
C ALA A 190 -7.28 4.31 -4.62
N SER A 191 -8.13 4.30 -3.58
CA SER A 191 -7.96 5.17 -2.42
C SER A 191 -8.28 4.47 -1.12
N VAL A 192 -7.42 4.67 -0.12
CA VAL A 192 -7.64 4.19 1.26
C VAL A 192 -7.49 5.37 2.20
N THR A 193 -8.59 5.74 2.87
CA THR A 193 -8.63 6.88 3.80
C THR A 193 -8.84 6.47 5.26
N ALA A 194 -9.07 5.17 5.52
CA ALA A 194 -9.27 4.64 6.87
C ALA A 194 -8.28 3.51 7.18
N SER A 195 -7.92 3.38 8.46
CA SER A 195 -6.85 2.47 8.91
C SER A 195 -7.20 1.01 8.64
N GLY A 196 -6.23 0.23 8.19
CA GLY A 196 -6.43 -1.18 7.83
C GLY A 196 -7.36 -1.41 6.62
N GLY A 197 -7.66 -0.35 5.86
CA GLY A 197 -8.49 -0.45 4.66
C GLY A 197 -7.74 -1.06 3.48
N ILE A 198 -8.41 -1.90 2.71
CA ILE A 198 -7.90 -2.52 1.49
C ILE A 198 -8.81 -2.10 0.32
N ALA A 199 -8.28 -1.39 -0.67
CA ALA A 199 -8.99 -1.02 -1.90
C ALA A 199 -8.44 -1.83 -3.09
N LEU A 200 -9.28 -2.71 -3.64
CA LEU A 200 -8.91 -3.63 -4.73
C LEU A 200 -9.64 -3.26 -6.03
N GLY A 201 -8.88 -2.86 -7.05
CA GLY A 201 -9.36 -2.48 -8.38
C GLY A 201 -9.36 -0.97 -8.63
N ALA A 202 -9.38 -0.60 -9.91
CA ALA A 202 -9.37 0.81 -10.32
C ALA A 202 -10.56 1.58 -9.74
N ASN A 203 -10.31 2.77 -9.18
CA ASN A 203 -11.30 3.63 -8.53
C ASN A 203 -11.97 3.02 -7.29
N SER A 204 -11.47 1.91 -6.73
CA SER A 204 -11.98 1.37 -5.46
C SER A 204 -11.66 2.31 -4.30
N VAL A 205 -12.59 2.45 -3.36
CA VAL A 205 -12.43 3.35 -2.21
C VAL A 205 -12.71 2.59 -0.91
N ALA A 206 -11.71 2.53 -0.03
CA ALA A 206 -11.84 2.02 1.32
C ALA A 206 -11.83 3.19 2.32
N SER A 207 -13.03 3.65 2.70
CA SER A 207 -13.24 4.79 3.60
C SER A 207 -13.67 4.40 5.02
N LYS A 208 -13.73 3.10 5.32
CA LYS A 208 -14.03 2.56 6.65
C LYS A 208 -12.84 1.72 7.14
N SER A 209 -12.61 1.71 8.44
CA SER A 209 -11.49 0.96 9.01
C SER A 209 -11.72 -0.55 8.88
N ASN A 210 -10.64 -1.30 8.67
CA ASN A 210 -10.66 -2.78 8.61
C ASN A 210 -11.66 -3.36 7.59
N VAL A 211 -11.73 -2.79 6.39
CA VAL A 211 -12.60 -3.31 5.31
C VAL A 211 -11.80 -3.63 4.04
N VAL A 212 -12.31 -4.58 3.27
CA VAL A 212 -11.91 -4.78 1.87
C VAL A 212 -12.99 -4.17 0.98
N SER A 213 -12.63 -3.14 0.23
CA SER A 213 -13.47 -2.52 -0.78
C SER A 213 -13.06 -2.99 -2.17
N VAL A 214 -14.00 -3.62 -2.87
CA VAL A 214 -13.84 -4.03 -4.28
C VAL A 214 -14.46 -3.02 -5.25
N GLY A 215 -14.78 -1.80 -4.82
CA GLY A 215 -15.41 -0.79 -5.67
C GLY A 215 -15.70 0.52 -4.95
N ARG A 216 -16.70 1.26 -5.44
CA ARG A 216 -17.22 2.48 -4.80
C ARG A 216 -18.73 2.60 -5.06
N PRO A 217 -19.46 3.50 -4.37
CA PRO A 217 -20.87 3.74 -4.67
C PRO A 217 -21.10 4.02 -6.17
N GLY A 218 -22.05 3.31 -6.77
CA GLY A 218 -22.37 3.39 -8.20
C GLY A 218 -21.41 2.62 -9.13
N ASN A 219 -20.35 2.03 -8.60
CA ASN A 219 -19.42 1.18 -9.36
C ASN A 219 -18.97 0.01 -8.49
N GLN A 220 -19.93 -0.85 -8.13
CA GLN A 220 -19.68 -2.09 -7.41
C GLN A 220 -19.20 -3.18 -8.36
N ARG A 221 -18.40 -4.11 -7.84
CA ARG A 221 -17.96 -5.29 -8.57
C ARG A 221 -18.66 -6.54 -8.04
N LYS A 222 -18.93 -7.48 -8.94
CA LYS A 222 -19.28 -8.85 -8.54
C LYS A 222 -18.02 -9.55 -8.05
N ILE A 223 -18.15 -10.33 -6.97
CA ILE A 223 -17.13 -11.28 -6.53
C ILE A 223 -17.59 -12.65 -7.04
N VAL A 224 -16.85 -13.22 -7.98
CA VAL A 224 -17.21 -14.47 -8.67
C VAL A 224 -16.24 -15.59 -8.30
N ASN A 225 -16.59 -16.84 -8.62
CA ASN A 225 -15.82 -18.04 -8.27
C ASN A 225 -15.63 -18.23 -6.75
N VAL A 226 -16.65 -17.84 -5.97
CA VAL A 226 -16.70 -18.06 -4.53
C VAL A 226 -17.25 -19.45 -4.25
N ALA A 227 -16.41 -20.34 -3.70
CA ALA A 227 -16.85 -21.65 -3.23
C ALA A 227 -17.92 -21.52 -2.14
N ALA A 228 -18.72 -22.56 -1.92
CA ALA A 228 -19.73 -22.55 -0.87
C ALA A 228 -19.04 -22.42 0.50
N GLY A 229 -19.41 -21.40 1.27
CA GLY A 229 -18.88 -21.20 2.61
C GLY A 229 -19.49 -22.18 3.61
N ASN A 230 -18.82 -22.47 4.72
CA ASN A 230 -19.42 -23.23 5.80
C ASN A 230 -20.59 -22.43 6.44
N ILE A 231 -21.79 -23.01 6.54
CA ILE A 231 -22.93 -22.37 7.19
C ILE A 231 -23.03 -22.90 8.62
N SER A 232 -22.53 -22.12 9.57
CA SER A 232 -22.61 -22.41 11.00
C SER A 232 -22.69 -21.11 11.81
N LYS A 233 -23.08 -21.19 13.09
CA LYS A 233 -23.30 -20.02 13.97
C LYS A 233 -22.10 -19.05 14.05
N ASN A 234 -20.88 -19.57 13.92
CA ASN A 234 -19.65 -18.80 14.08
C ASN A 234 -18.84 -18.70 12.78
N SER A 235 -19.43 -19.01 11.62
CA SER A 235 -18.73 -18.94 10.34
C SER A 235 -18.41 -17.49 9.95
N THR A 236 -17.21 -17.27 9.43
CA THR A 236 -16.76 -15.99 8.85
C THR A 236 -16.51 -16.09 7.36
N GLU A 237 -16.98 -17.16 6.72
CA GLU A 237 -16.80 -17.39 5.29
C GLU A 237 -17.87 -16.67 4.46
N ALA A 238 -17.51 -16.29 3.23
CA ALA A 238 -18.48 -15.68 2.32
C ALA A 238 -19.50 -16.72 1.83
N VAL A 239 -20.78 -16.34 1.82
CA VAL A 239 -21.86 -17.15 1.25
C VAL A 239 -21.98 -16.86 -0.24
N ASN A 240 -22.09 -17.91 -1.06
CA ASN A 240 -22.28 -17.74 -2.50
C ASN A 240 -23.76 -17.81 -2.92
N GLY A 241 -24.03 -17.56 -4.20
CA GLY A 241 -25.41 -17.54 -4.72
C GLY A 241 -26.14 -18.89 -4.65
N GLN A 242 -25.43 -20.01 -4.78
CA GLN A 242 -26.03 -21.35 -4.70
C GLN A 242 -26.60 -21.62 -3.30
N GLN A 243 -25.90 -21.21 -2.26
CA GLN A 243 -26.32 -21.40 -0.87
C GLN A 243 -27.57 -20.57 -0.55
N LEU A 244 -27.59 -19.30 -0.96
CA LEU A 244 -28.77 -18.44 -0.78
C LEU A 244 -29.97 -18.96 -1.56
N TYR A 245 -29.75 -19.46 -2.78
CA TYR A 245 -30.80 -20.07 -3.59
C TYR A 245 -31.39 -21.34 -2.94
N ALA A 246 -30.55 -22.20 -2.37
CA ALA A 246 -31.01 -23.40 -1.65
C ALA A 246 -31.87 -23.07 -0.43
N GLU A 247 -31.53 -22.01 0.31
CA GLU A 247 -32.32 -21.57 1.46
C GLU A 247 -33.65 -20.92 1.03
N LEU A 248 -33.66 -20.14 -0.05
CA LEU A 248 -34.89 -19.60 -0.63
C LEU A 248 -35.86 -20.71 -1.07
N ALA A 249 -35.34 -21.80 -1.64
CA ALA A 249 -36.14 -22.96 -2.00
C ALA A 249 -36.79 -23.63 -0.77
N ARG A 250 -36.07 -23.70 0.36
CA ARG A 250 -36.63 -24.20 1.64
C ARG A 250 -37.71 -23.27 2.21
N MET A 251 -37.50 -21.96 2.16
CA MET A 251 -38.49 -20.97 2.60
C MET A 251 -39.78 -21.06 1.78
N ASN A 252 -39.69 -21.21 0.47
CA ASN A 252 -40.85 -21.38 -0.39
C ASN A 252 -41.63 -22.66 -0.07
N ALA A 253 -40.94 -23.75 0.25
CA ALA A 253 -41.58 -25.00 0.67
C ALA A 253 -42.32 -24.83 2.02
N LEU A 254 -41.81 -24.01 2.93
CA LEU A 254 -42.49 -23.67 4.18
C LEU A 254 -43.71 -22.78 3.95
N ASP A 255 -43.65 -21.80 3.05
CA ASP A 255 -44.80 -20.95 2.69
C ASP A 255 -45.97 -21.78 2.12
N ILE A 256 -45.66 -22.75 1.25
CA ILE A 256 -46.67 -23.69 0.72
C ILE A 256 -47.30 -24.49 1.85
N LYS A 257 -46.49 -25.00 2.80
CA LYS A 257 -47.01 -25.72 3.98
C LYS A 257 -47.90 -24.84 4.86
N ASN A 258 -47.54 -23.58 5.06
CA ASN A 258 -48.35 -22.65 5.84
C ASN A 258 -49.69 -22.34 5.17
N LYS A 259 -49.71 -22.11 3.85
CA LYS A 259 -50.96 -21.97 3.09
C LYS A 259 -51.84 -23.20 3.18
N GLN A 260 -51.23 -24.39 3.19
CA GLN A 260 -51.95 -25.63 3.41
C GLN A 260 -52.57 -25.67 4.82
N LEU A 261 -51.80 -25.32 5.85
CA LEU A 261 -52.30 -25.22 7.22
C LEU A 261 -53.46 -24.21 7.35
N GLU A 262 -53.37 -23.05 6.70
CA GLU A 262 -54.45 -22.06 6.67
C GLU A 262 -55.74 -22.61 6.01
N MET A 263 -55.60 -23.37 4.92
CA MET A 263 -56.74 -24.04 4.29
C MET A 263 -57.35 -25.12 5.20
N ASP A 264 -56.50 -25.87 5.89
CA ASP A 264 -56.96 -26.93 6.80
C ASP A 264 -57.68 -26.33 8.02
N ILE A 265 -57.20 -25.21 8.57
CA ILE A 265 -57.89 -24.44 9.61
C ILE A 265 -59.28 -23.99 9.13
N LYS A 266 -59.39 -23.41 7.93
CA LYS A 266 -60.70 -22.98 7.38
C LYS A 266 -61.70 -24.13 7.23
N LYS A 267 -61.22 -25.33 6.86
CA LYS A 267 -62.07 -26.53 6.78
C LYS A 267 -62.55 -26.96 8.17
N LEU A 268 -61.68 -26.90 9.17
CA LEU A 268 -62.03 -27.18 10.57
C LEU A 268 -63.07 -26.18 11.08
N GLU A 269 -62.88 -24.88 10.85
CA GLU A 269 -63.85 -23.83 11.19
C GLU A 269 -65.23 -24.13 10.58
N SER A 270 -65.30 -24.43 9.28
CA SER A 270 -66.57 -24.80 8.63
C SER A 270 -67.21 -26.06 9.21
N THR A 271 -66.40 -27.05 9.61
CA THR A 271 -66.92 -28.27 10.25
C THR A 271 -67.51 -27.97 11.63
N ILE A 272 -66.84 -27.10 12.41
CA ILE A 272 -67.33 -26.65 13.72
C ILE A 272 -68.64 -25.89 13.56
N ASP A 273 -68.77 -25.01 12.56
CA ASP A 273 -70.01 -24.28 12.28
C ASP A 273 -71.17 -25.22 11.94
N ASN A 274 -70.93 -26.25 11.12
CA ASN A 274 -71.93 -27.26 10.76
C ASN A 274 -72.38 -28.10 11.98
N LEU A 275 -71.42 -28.49 12.83
CA LEU A 275 -71.71 -29.20 14.08
C LEU A 275 -72.52 -28.31 15.03
N THR A 276 -72.16 -27.03 15.15
CA THR A 276 -72.87 -26.05 15.98
C THR A 276 -74.32 -25.87 15.51
N HIS A 277 -74.55 -25.78 14.19
CA HIS A 277 -75.90 -25.76 13.63
C HIS A 277 -76.68 -27.04 13.95
N SER A 278 -76.07 -28.21 13.78
CA SER A 278 -76.71 -29.51 14.04
C SER A 278 -77.11 -29.67 15.52
N ILE A 279 -76.23 -29.26 16.43
CA ILE A 279 -76.49 -29.27 17.88
C ILE A 279 -77.63 -28.30 18.24
N THR A 280 -77.64 -27.10 17.67
CA THR A 280 -78.69 -26.11 17.89
C THR A 280 -80.06 -26.65 17.44
N HIS A 281 -80.12 -27.28 16.26
CA HIS A 281 -81.34 -27.90 15.75
C HIS A 281 -81.83 -29.05 16.64
N LEU A 282 -80.94 -29.94 17.08
CA LEU A 282 -81.27 -31.01 18.03
C LEU A 282 -81.81 -30.45 19.35
N THR A 283 -81.22 -29.36 19.85
CA THR A 283 -81.66 -28.71 21.09
C THR A 283 -83.09 -28.16 20.95
N LEU A 284 -83.41 -27.54 19.82
CA LEU A 284 -84.77 -27.07 19.50
C LEU A 284 -85.78 -28.23 19.41
N LEU A 285 -85.42 -29.34 18.76
CA LEU A 285 -86.25 -30.55 18.70
C LEU A 285 -86.51 -31.13 20.09
N CYS A 286 -85.48 -31.23 20.94
CA CYS A 286 -85.62 -31.69 22.31
C CYS A 286 -86.55 -30.79 23.12
N GLN A 287 -86.42 -29.46 22.98
CA GLN A 287 -87.31 -28.50 23.64
C GLN A 287 -88.76 -28.69 23.20
N LYS A 288 -89.00 -28.79 21.89
CA LYS A 288 -90.35 -29.02 21.33
C LYS A 288 -90.96 -30.33 21.86
N ASN A 289 -90.19 -31.40 21.88
CA ASN A 289 -90.66 -32.69 22.41
C ASN A 289 -90.94 -32.62 23.92
N ALA A 290 -90.12 -31.89 24.69
CA ALA A 290 -90.36 -31.68 26.12
C ALA A 290 -91.66 -30.90 26.35
N ASP A 291 -91.91 -29.86 25.56
CA ASP A 291 -93.15 -29.07 25.60
C ASP A 291 -94.38 -29.92 25.24
N GLU A 292 -94.30 -30.77 24.21
CA GLU A 292 -95.36 -31.72 23.83
C GLU A 292 -95.66 -32.75 24.93
N VAL A 293 -94.62 -33.33 25.56
CA VAL A 293 -94.78 -34.27 26.69
C VAL A 293 -95.39 -33.57 27.90
N ALA A 294 -95.04 -32.31 28.17
CA ALA A 294 -95.63 -31.54 29.26
C ALA A 294 -97.12 -31.24 29.03
N LEU A 295 -97.54 -31.07 27.76
CA LEU A 295 -98.94 -30.88 27.38
C LEU A 295 -99.78 -32.15 27.60
N LEU A 296 -99.24 -33.33 27.28
CA LEU A 296 -99.91 -34.64 27.44
C LEU A 296 -100.11 -35.07 28.90
N LYS A 297 -99.39 -34.48 29.85
CA LYS A 297 -99.47 -34.79 31.29
C LYS A 297 -100.47 -33.92 32.07
N LYS A 298 -101.13 -32.94 31.43
CA LYS A 298 -102.19 -32.10 32.00
C LYS A 298 -103.57 -32.61 31.63
#